data_AF-A0A955H459-F1
#
_entry.id   AF-A0A955H459-F1
#
_cell.length_a   1.000
_cell.length_b   1.000
_cell.length_c   1.000
_cell.angle_alpha   90.00
_cell.angle_beta   90.00
_cell.angle_gamma   90.00
#
_symmetry.space_group_name_H-M   'P 1'
#
loop_
_entity.id
_entity.type
_entity.pdbx_description
1 polymer ?
#
loop_
_entity_poly.entity_id
_entity_poly.type
_entity_poly.pdbx_seq_one_letter_code
_entity_poly.pdbx_strand_id
1 'polypeptide(L)'
;MSKHTLLPIIVSLLALAFIDPFMYWMPSNATWILLGGLFLATSVYAFFILTENANDEREVIIRAFADRVSSLIGMSLLVLVIGCQTFRSESVSTEIVVILVVMIISKFIAHWYAVNKM
;
A
#
# COMPACT_ATOMS: atom_id res chain seq x y z
N MET A 1 16.00 16.63 -3.29
CA MET A 1 14.99 15.63 -2.88
C MET A 1 15.71 14.57 -2.08
N SER A 2 15.32 14.30 -0.83
CA SER A 2 15.94 13.24 -0.03
C SER A 2 15.56 11.86 -0.59
N LYS A 3 16.42 10.85 -0.39
CA LYS A 3 16.19 9.48 -0.89
C LYS A 3 14.87 8.89 -0.38
N HIS A 4 14.45 9.29 0.82
CA HIS A 4 13.21 8.87 1.49
C HIS A 4 11.93 9.35 0.76
N THR A 5 11.98 10.43 -0.02
CA THR A 5 10.79 10.94 -0.75
C THR A 5 10.74 10.49 -2.20
N LEU A 6 11.88 10.12 -2.80
CA LEU A 6 11.94 9.70 -4.19
C LEU A 6 11.23 8.36 -4.44
N LEU A 7 11.48 7.35 -3.59
CA LEU A 7 10.89 6.02 -3.74
C LEU A 7 9.35 6.04 -3.65
N PRO A 8 8.71 6.66 -2.65
CA PRO A 8 7.26 6.78 -2.59
C PRO A 8 6.66 7.45 -3.83
N ILE A 9 7.30 8.51 -4.34
CA ILE A 9 6.84 9.22 -5.53
C ILE A 9 6.91 8.32 -6.76
N ILE A 10 8.01 7.61 -6.96
CA ILE A 10 8.19 6.70 -8.10
C ILE A 10 7.14 5.58 -8.06
N VAL A 11 6.95 4.94 -6.90
CA VAL A 11 5.93 3.88 -6.73
C VAL A 11 4.53 4.44 -7.00
N SER A 12 4.21 5.63 -6.49
CA SER A 12 2.91 6.26 -6.71
C SER A 12 2.67 6.59 -8.18
N LEU A 13 3.65 7.14 -8.88
CA LEU A 13 3.55 7.44 -10.32
C LEU A 13 3.39 6.16 -11.15
N LEU A 14 4.14 5.10 -10.82
CA LEU A 14 4.00 3.80 -11.48
C LEU A 14 2.62 3.17 -11.22
N ALA A 15 2.08 3.28 -10.00
CA ALA A 15 0.74 2.79 -9.69
C ALA A 15 -0.34 3.57 -10.45
N LEU A 16 -0.20 4.89 -10.56
CA LEU A 16 -1.13 5.74 -11.31
C LEU A 16 -1.13 5.42 -12.81
N ALA A 17 -0.02 4.92 -13.36
CA ALA A 17 0.04 4.50 -14.76
C ALA A 17 -0.96 3.37 -15.09
N PHE A 18 -1.36 2.57 -14.10
CA PHE A 18 -2.38 1.52 -14.27
C PHE A 18 -3.81 2.04 -14.34
N ILE A 19 -4.08 3.29 -13.98
CA ILE A 19 -5.43 3.87 -14.06
C ILE A 19 -5.85 4.07 -15.54
N ASP A 20 -4.91 3.90 -16.48
CA ASP A 20 -5.08 3.88 -17.94
C ASP A 20 -6.29 4.67 -18.49
N PRO A 21 -6.33 6.00 -18.26
CA PRO A 21 -7.47 6.83 -18.67
C PRO A 21 -7.66 6.91 -20.19
N PHE A 22 -6.66 6.50 -20.97
CA PHE A 22 -6.65 6.58 -22.43
C PHE A 22 -6.57 5.20 -23.12
N MET A 23 -6.69 4.11 -22.36
CA MET A 23 -6.55 2.72 -22.88
C MET A 23 -5.24 2.46 -23.66
N TYR A 24 -4.16 3.21 -23.36
CA TYR A 24 -2.87 3.04 -24.03
C TYR A 24 -2.23 1.70 -23.69
N TRP A 25 -2.58 1.14 -22.53
CA TRP A 25 -2.02 -0.10 -22.00
C TRP A 25 -3.05 -1.22 -22.15
N MET A 26 -3.39 -1.55 -23.40
CA MET A 26 -4.02 -2.86 -23.70
C MET A 26 -3.16 -3.97 -23.07
N PRO A 27 -3.75 -5.12 -22.64
CA PRO A 27 -2.98 -6.24 -22.11
C PRO A 27 -1.95 -6.67 -23.16
N SER A 28 -0.72 -6.27 -22.94
CA SER A 28 0.38 -6.35 -23.89
C SER A 28 1.64 -6.66 -23.12
N ASN A 29 2.73 -6.95 -23.80
CA ASN A 29 4.00 -7.21 -23.11
C ASN A 29 4.42 -6.01 -22.23
N ALA A 30 3.98 -4.80 -22.55
CA ALA A 30 4.24 -3.60 -21.77
C ALA A 30 3.55 -3.61 -20.39
N THR A 31 2.29 -4.05 -20.28
CA THR A 31 1.58 -4.12 -18.99
C THR A 31 2.25 -5.09 -18.02
N TRP A 32 2.75 -6.22 -18.52
CA TRP A 32 3.48 -7.20 -17.71
C TRP A 32 4.83 -6.69 -17.22
N ILE A 33 5.58 -5.98 -18.08
CA ILE A 33 6.84 -5.34 -17.70
C ILE A 33 6.58 -4.27 -16.63
N LEU A 34 5.55 -3.44 -16.82
CA LEU A 34 5.21 -2.39 -15.86
C LEU A 34 4.77 -2.99 -14.51
N LEU A 35 3.98 -4.07 -14.52
CA LEU A 35 3.62 -4.81 -13.31
C LEU A 35 4.85 -5.35 -12.58
N GLY A 36 5.80 -5.95 -13.31
CA GLY A 36 7.07 -6.41 -12.74
C GLY A 36 7.89 -5.27 -12.14
N GLY A 37 7.94 -4.12 -12.82
CA GLY A 37 8.59 -2.90 -12.33
C GLY A 37 7.93 -2.34 -11.07
N LEU A 38 6.60 -2.27 -11.03
CA LEU A 38 5.85 -1.84 -9.85
C LEU A 38 6.09 -2.80 -8.68
N PHE A 39 6.02 -4.12 -8.92
CA PHE A 39 6.29 -5.13 -7.90
C PHE A 39 7.69 -4.98 -7.28
N LEU A 40 8.71 -4.81 -8.13
CA LEU A 40 10.08 -4.59 -7.66
C LEU A 40 10.22 -3.28 -6.89
N ALA A 41 9.67 -2.17 -7.41
CA ALA A 41 9.75 -0.87 -6.76
C ALA A 41 9.07 -0.88 -5.39
N THR A 42 7.88 -1.48 -5.28
CA THR A 42 7.15 -1.63 -4.03
C THR A 42 7.89 -2.56 -3.06
N SER A 43 8.51 -3.65 -3.53
CA SER A 43 9.30 -4.55 -2.68
C SER A 43 10.54 -3.86 -2.11
N VAL A 44 11.25 -3.08 -2.94
CA VAL A 44 12.38 -2.26 -2.48
C VAL A 44 11.91 -1.23 -1.46
N TYR A 45 10.81 -0.54 -1.73
CA TYR A 45 10.24 0.42 -0.79
C TYR A 45 9.86 -0.22 0.55
N ALA A 46 9.22 -1.39 0.52
CA ALA A 46 8.87 -2.15 1.72
C ALA A 46 10.13 -2.57 2.52
N PHE A 47 11.19 -3.01 1.83
CA PHE A 47 12.46 -3.34 2.47
C PHE A 47 13.08 -2.12 3.19
N PHE A 48 13.06 -0.95 2.56
CA PHE A 48 13.54 0.29 3.19
C PHE A 48 12.72 0.62 4.43
N ILE A 49 11.38 0.55 4.38
CA ILE A 49 10.52 0.81 5.54
C ILE A 49 10.85 -0.14 6.70
N LEU A 50 11.04 -1.43 6.42
CA LEU A 50 11.30 -2.44 7.44
C LEU A 50 12.69 -2.35 8.08
N THR A 51 13.68 -1.79 7.37
CA THR A 51 15.07 -1.71 7.83
C THR A 51 15.45 -0.35 8.44
N GLU A 52 14.59 0.66 8.30
CA GLU A 52 14.87 2.01 8.79
C GLU A 52 14.71 2.10 10.31
N ASN A 53 15.82 2.31 11.03
CA ASN A 53 15.80 2.54 12.48
C ASN A 53 15.55 4.02 12.80
N ALA A 54 14.78 4.28 13.85
CA ALA A 54 14.57 5.63 14.37
C ALA A 54 15.74 6.02 15.29
N ASN A 55 16.32 7.19 15.06
CA ASN A 55 17.45 7.68 15.85
C ASN A 55 16.99 8.62 16.98
N ASP A 56 15.76 9.13 16.91
CA ASP A 56 15.17 10.07 17.87
C ASP A 56 13.75 9.63 18.23
N GLU A 57 13.33 9.85 19.48
CA GLU A 57 11.97 9.66 19.97
C GLU A 57 10.94 10.43 19.13
N ARG A 58 11.31 11.63 18.65
CA ARG A 58 10.47 12.43 17.74
C ARG A 58 10.18 11.67 16.45
N GLU A 59 11.18 11.00 15.91
CA GLU A 59 11.09 10.26 14.66
C GLU A 59 10.20 9.03 14.83
N VAL A 60 10.28 8.34 15.97
CA VAL A 60 9.38 7.23 16.33
C VAL A 60 7.91 7.68 16.30
N ILE A 61 7.60 8.82 16.92
CA ILE A 61 6.22 9.33 16.99
C ILE A 61 5.71 9.69 15.58
N ILE A 62 6.52 10.37 14.77
CA ILE A 62 6.13 10.77 13.40
C ILE A 62 5.84 9.54 12.54
N ARG A 63 6.70 8.50 12.60
CA ARG A 63 6.49 7.25 11.85
C ARG A 63 5.25 6.51 12.32
N ALA A 64 5.09 6.36 13.65
CA ALA A 64 3.91 5.71 14.21
C ALA A 64 2.60 6.42 13.83
N PHE A 65 2.62 7.76 13.76
CA PHE A 65 1.48 8.53 13.27
C PHE A 65 1.22 8.27 11.78
N ALA A 66 2.26 8.33 10.94
CA ALA A 66 2.14 8.07 9.51
C ALA A 66 1.57 6.67 9.21
N ASP A 67 2.03 5.63 9.92
CA ASP A 67 1.53 4.26 9.76
C ASP A 67 0.07 4.09 10.18
N ARG A 68 -0.36 4.80 11.24
CA ARG A 68 -1.76 4.79 11.66
C ARG A 68 -2.65 5.46 10.64
N VAL A 69 -2.23 6.60 10.11
CA VAL A 69 -2.99 7.35 9.10
C VAL A 69 -3.07 6.56 7.79
N SER A 70 -1.95 6.01 7.30
CA SER A 70 -1.92 5.25 6.05
C SER A 70 -2.79 3.99 6.12
N SER A 71 -2.73 3.25 7.24
CA SER A 71 -3.57 2.06 7.43
C SER A 71 -5.06 2.42 7.56
N LEU A 72 -5.41 3.53 8.22
CA LEU A 72 -6.80 3.99 8.30
C LEU A 72 -7.35 4.39 6.92
N ILE A 73 -6.56 5.12 6.13
CA ILE A 73 -6.94 5.53 4.77
C ILE A 73 -7.12 4.30 3.88
N GLY A 74 -6.16 3.36 3.92
CA GLY A 74 -6.23 2.13 3.12
C GLY A 74 -7.46 1.28 3.45
N MET A 75 -7.75 1.06 4.74
CA MET A 75 -8.95 0.34 5.18
C MET A 75 -10.23 1.07 4.75
N SER A 76 -10.29 2.40 4.93
CA SER A 76 -11.46 3.20 4.55
C SER A 76 -11.71 3.16 3.04
N LEU A 77 -10.66 3.26 2.22
CA LEU A 77 -10.78 3.16 0.77
C LEU A 77 -11.27 1.77 0.33
N LEU A 78 -10.76 0.69 0.92
CA LEU A 78 -11.25 -0.66 0.62
C LEU A 78 -12.73 -0.82 0.97
N VAL A 79 -13.16 -0.32 2.13
CA VAL A 79 -14.58 -0.31 2.53
C VAL A 79 -15.42 0.51 1.55
N LEU A 80 -14.95 1.69 1.13
CA LEU A 80 -15.64 2.49 0.13
C LEU A 80 -15.76 1.78 -1.22
N VAL A 81 -14.71 1.07 -1.67
CA VAL A 81 -14.74 0.30 -2.91
C VAL A 81 -15.76 -0.85 -2.82
N ILE A 82 -15.78 -1.59 -1.70
CA ILE A 82 -16.78 -2.64 -1.44
C ILE A 82 -18.19 -2.05 -1.47
N GLY A 83 -18.39 -0.90 -0.82
CA GLY A 83 -19.65 -0.17 -0.85
C GLY A 83 -20.06 0.18 -2.28
N CYS A 84 -19.17 0.80 -3.05
CA CYS A 84 -19.42 1.16 -4.45
C CYS A 84 -19.77 -0.04 -5.35
N GLN A 85 -19.06 -1.17 -5.21
CA GLN A 85 -19.37 -2.39 -5.97
C GLN A 85 -20.75 -2.93 -5.61
N THR A 86 -21.07 -2.97 -4.31
CA THR A 86 -22.37 -3.43 -3.81
C THR A 86 -23.50 -2.53 -4.33
N PHE A 87 -23.32 -1.20 -4.31
CA PHE A 87 -24.31 -0.26 -4.84
C PHE A 87 -24.52 -0.39 -6.35
N ARG A 88 -23.47 -0.74 -7.11
CA ARG A 88 -23.55 -0.99 -8.56
C ARG A 88 -24.14 -2.36 -8.91
N SER A 89 -24.56 -3.14 -7.91
CA SER A 89 -25.02 -4.53 -8.08
C SER A 89 -23.96 -5.44 -8.72
N GLU A 90 -22.69 -5.05 -8.64
CA GLU A 90 -21.56 -5.89 -9.02
C GLU A 90 -21.30 -6.89 -7.88
N SER A 91 -20.94 -8.13 -8.22
CA SER A 91 -20.49 -9.09 -7.22
C SER A 91 -19.22 -8.55 -6.56
N VAL A 92 -19.24 -8.40 -5.24
CA VAL A 92 -18.06 -7.96 -4.48
C VAL A 92 -16.90 -8.92 -4.76
N SER A 93 -15.81 -8.39 -5.32
CA SER A 93 -14.61 -9.17 -5.62
C SER A 93 -14.04 -9.78 -4.33
N THR A 94 -13.85 -11.10 -4.32
CA THR A 94 -13.35 -11.83 -3.13
C THR A 94 -11.94 -11.35 -2.77
N GLU A 95 -11.15 -10.95 -3.76
CA GLU A 95 -9.80 -10.42 -3.64
C GLU A 95 -9.75 -9.18 -2.73
N ILE A 96 -10.72 -8.27 -2.86
CA ILE A 96 -10.75 -7.02 -2.08
C ILE A 96 -11.04 -7.31 -0.61
N VAL A 97 -11.94 -8.26 -0.35
CA VAL A 97 -12.27 -8.69 1.01
C VAL A 97 -11.06 -9.38 1.65
N VAL A 98 -10.37 -10.26 0.91
CA VAL A 98 -9.16 -10.93 1.38
C VAL A 98 -8.07 -9.90 1.71
N ILE A 99 -7.85 -8.89 0.86
CA ILE A 99 -6.86 -7.83 1.12
C ILE A 99 -7.20 -7.08 2.42
N LEU A 100 -8.47 -6.70 2.63
CA LEU A 100 -8.89 -6.01 3.85
C LEU A 100 -8.63 -6.85 5.11
N VAL A 101 -9.00 -8.14 5.07
CA VAL A 101 -8.78 -9.08 6.18
C VAL A 101 -7.28 -9.25 6.46
N VAL A 102 -6.46 -9.46 5.43
CA VAL A 102 -5.01 -9.61 5.55
C VAL A 102 -4.37 -8.33 6.13
N MET A 103 -4.82 -7.15 5.72
CA MET A 103 -4.33 -5.88 6.29
C MET A 103 -4.64 -5.76 7.79
N ILE A 104 -5.86 -6.09 8.22
CA ILE A 104 -6.27 -6.04 9.63
C ILE A 104 -5.45 -7.03 10.46
N ILE A 105 -5.35 -8.29 10.01
CA ILE A 105 -4.60 -9.34 10.72
C ILE A 105 -3.12 -8.96 10.80
N SER A 106 -2.51 -8.50 9.71
CA SER A 106 -1.11 -8.11 9.68
C SER A 106 -0.82 -6.96 10.65
N LYS A 107 -1.70 -5.94 10.71
CA LYS A 107 -1.58 -4.83 11.66
C LYS A 107 -1.69 -5.31 13.10
N PHE A 108 -2.61 -6.22 13.38
CA PHE A 108 -2.78 -6.82 14.72
C PHE A 108 -1.53 -7.60 15.15
N ILE A 109 -1.00 -8.47 14.28
CA ILE A 109 0.22 -9.25 14.55
C ILE A 109 1.42 -8.33 14.78
N ALA A 110 1.61 -7.32 13.92
CA ALA A 110 2.71 -6.37 14.05
C ALA A 110 2.62 -5.57 15.36
N HIS A 111 1.41 -5.15 15.75
CA HIS A 111 1.20 -4.46 17.02
C HIS A 111 1.49 -5.37 18.22
N TRP A 112 1.00 -6.61 18.20
CA TRP A 112 1.26 -7.58 19.25
C TRP A 112 2.76 -7.88 19.41
N TYR A 113 3.47 -8.07 18.30
CA TYR A 113 4.92 -8.25 18.29
C TYR A 113 5.66 -7.04 18.88
N ALA A 114 5.25 -5.82 18.50
CA ALA A 114 5.86 -4.60 19.00
C ALA A 114 5.67 -4.44 20.53
N VAL A 115 4.49 -4.77 21.05
CA VAL A 115 4.20 -4.71 22.49
C VAL A 115 4.99 -5.76 23.27
N ASN A 116 5.15 -6.96 22.74
CA ASN A 116 5.83 -8.06 23.45
C ASN A 116 7.37 -8.01 23.36
N LYS A 117 7.93 -7.22 22.43
CA LYS A 117 9.38 -7.05 22.27
C LYS A 117 9.93 -5.84 23.05
N MET A 118 9.07 -4.90 23.44
CA MET A 118 9.39 -3.82 24.39
C MET A 118 9.36 -4.34 25.82
#